data_AF-A0AAE4SD50-F1
#
_entry.id   AF-A0AAE4SD50-F1
#
_cell.length_a   1.000
_cell.length_b   1.000
_cell.length_c   1.000
_cell.angle_alpha   90.00
_cell.angle_beta   90.00
_cell.angle_gamma   90.00
#
_symmetry.space_group_name_H-M   'P 1'
#
loop_
_entity.id
_entity.type
_entity.pdbx_description
1 polymer ?
#
loop_
_entity_poly.entity_id
_entity_poly.type
_entity_poly.pdbx_seq_one_letter_code
_entity_poly.pdbx_strand_id
1 'polypeptide(L)'
;MEIVIVVIVALILFGPNKLPELARSVGSAMGEFKIAQKAAEFDLSDIEKYSKEEEEKKKADAKAVDEKIKTMAIEAGIDPEGKKPEELLILISEKMKADGGVVQAAEPEEEKVMTVQRLSSEELAAMSANEETA
;
A
#
# COMPACT_ATOMS: atom_id res chain seq x y z
N MET A 1 14.44 11.67 11.62
CA MET A 1 13.18 12.41 11.37
C MET A 1 13.34 13.58 10.41
N GLU A 2 14.53 14.19 10.28
CA GLU A 2 14.75 15.40 9.46
C GLU A 2 14.38 15.24 7.98
N ILE A 3 14.81 14.16 7.32
CA ILE A 3 14.47 13.91 5.90
C ILE A 3 12.95 13.79 5.68
N VAL A 4 12.23 13.17 6.63
CA VAL A 4 10.77 13.01 6.52
C VAL A 4 10.08 14.37 6.51
N ILE A 5 10.52 15.30 7.37
CA ILE A 5 9.99 16.67 7.41
C ILE A 5 10.25 17.38 6.08
N VAL A 6 11.46 17.26 5.52
CA VAL A 6 11.80 17.87 4.22
C VAL A 6 10.94 17.30 3.10
N VAL A 7 10.73 15.98 3.07
CA VAL A 7 9.87 15.33 2.06
C VAL A 7 8.42 15.78 2.21
N ILE A 8 7.89 15.90 3.43
CA ILE A 8 6.53 16.40 3.66
C ILE A 8 6.38 17.84 3.17
N VAL A 9 7.34 18.72 3.47
CA VAL A 9 7.31 20.11 2.98
C VAL A 9 7.38 20.14 1.46
N ALA A 10 8.26 19.36 0.84
CA ALA A 10 8.35 19.27 -0.62
C ALA A 10 7.07 18.72 -1.25
N LEU A 11 6.43 17.73 -0.61
CA LEU A 11 5.14 17.16 -1.04
C LEU A 11 4.00 18.17 -0.97
N ILE A 12 4.00 19.08 0.01
CA ILE A 12 3.00 20.15 0.09
C ILE A 12 3.23 21.17 -1.02
N LEU A 13 4.49 21.53 -1.31
CA LEU A 13 4.83 22.51 -2.35
C LEU A 13 4.58 21.98 -3.77
N PHE A 14 5.00 20.75 -4.05
CA PHE A 14 4.95 20.17 -5.39
C PHE A 14 3.75 19.25 -5.60
N GLY A 15 3.15 18.72 -4.54
CA GLY A 15 2.09 17.73 -4.58
C GLY A 15 2.61 16.28 -4.71
N PRO A 16 1.92 15.29 -4.11
CA PRO A 16 2.32 13.88 -4.17
C PRO A 16 2.27 13.30 -5.59
N ASN A 17 1.47 13.87 -6.48
CA ASN A 17 1.38 13.43 -7.87
C ASN A 17 2.56 13.90 -8.73
N LYS A 18 3.32 14.93 -8.31
CA LYS A 18 4.44 15.47 -9.10
C LYS A 18 5.75 14.74 -8.87
N LEU A 19 6.00 14.20 -7.68
CA LEU A 19 7.17 13.36 -7.44
C LEU A 19 7.27 12.13 -8.37
N PRO A 20 6.21 11.32 -8.57
CA PRO A 20 6.27 10.18 -9.48
C PRO A 20 6.41 10.61 -10.94
N GLU A 21 5.82 11.74 -11.33
CA GLU A 21 5.96 12.30 -12.68
C GLU A 21 7.41 12.75 -12.95
N LEU A 22 8.03 13.46 -11.99
CA LEU A 22 9.44 13.86 -12.03
C LEU A 22 10.38 12.66 -12.00
N ALA A 23 10.11 11.66 -11.17
CA ALA A 23 10.90 10.44 -11.11
C ALA A 23 10.86 9.67 -12.43
N ARG A 24 9.70 9.62 -13.11
CA ARG A 24 9.56 9.02 -14.43
C ARG A 24 10.33 9.79 -15.49
N SER A 25 10.24 11.12 -15.55
CA SER A 25 10.93 11.91 -16.56
C SER A 25 12.46 11.90 -16.38
N VAL A 26 12.94 12.08 -15.15
CA VAL A 26 14.37 11.99 -14.81
C VAL A 26 14.88 10.57 -15.02
N GLY A 27 14.10 9.55 -14.65
CA GLY A 27 14.44 8.15 -14.86
C GLY A 27 14.57 7.79 -16.35
N SER A 28 13.63 8.24 -17.18
CA SER A 28 13.73 8.10 -18.64
C SER A 28 14.96 8.79 -19.21
N ALA A 29 15.20 10.06 -18.82
CA ALA A 29 16.35 10.82 -19.27
C ALA A 29 17.69 10.19 -18.83
N MET A 30 17.81 9.70 -17.59
CA MET A 30 18.99 8.97 -17.12
C MET A 30 19.17 7.64 -17.88
N GLY A 31 18.07 6.95 -18.21
CA GLY A 31 18.10 5.73 -19.02
C GLY A 31 18.66 5.97 -20.41
N GLU A 32 18.13 6.96 -21.11
CA GLU A 32 18.62 7.38 -22.44
C GLU A 32 20.06 7.91 -22.38
N PHE A 33 20.40 8.69 -21.36
CA PHE A 33 21.76 9.17 -21.15
C PHE A 33 22.75 8.03 -20.95
N LYS A 34 22.39 6.99 -20.19
CA LYS A 34 23.24 5.80 -20.00
C LYS A 34 23.45 5.04 -21.31
N ILE A 35 22.42 4.94 -22.15
CA ILE A 35 22.50 4.33 -23.48
C ILE A 35 23.44 5.17 -24.36
N ALA A 36 23.28 6.49 -24.38
CA ALA A 36 24.13 7.40 -25.16
C ALA A 36 25.59 7.44 -24.67
N GLN A 37 25.82 7.35 -23.36
CA GLN A 37 27.16 7.26 -22.78
C GLN A 37 27.85 5.96 -23.19
N LYS A 38 27.15 4.83 -23.13
CA LYS A 38 27.67 3.55 -23.65
C LYS A 38 27.89 3.58 -25.15
N ALA A 39 27.03 4.25 -25.90
CA ALA A 39 27.18 4.45 -27.33
C ALA A 39 28.45 5.23 -27.70
N ALA A 40 28.93 6.10 -26.81
CA ALA A 40 30.17 6.83 -27.00
C ALA A 40 31.42 5.97 -26.70
N GLU A 41 31.28 4.89 -25.92
CA GLU A 41 32.37 4.00 -25.51
C GLU A 41 32.46 2.69 -26.33
N PHE A 42 31.36 2.24 -26.93
CA PHE A 42 31.26 0.95 -27.65
C PHE A 42 30.75 1.11 -29.10
N ASP A 43 31.06 0.14 -29.96
CA ASP A 43 30.55 0.07 -31.33
C ASP A 43 29.02 -0.08 -31.38
N LEU A 44 28.40 0.41 -32.46
CA LEU A 44 26.94 0.47 -32.63
C LEU A 44 26.21 -0.88 -32.40
N SER A 45 26.89 -1.99 -32.64
CA SER A 45 26.37 -3.35 -32.45
C SER A 45 26.09 -3.74 -30.99
N ASP A 46 26.77 -3.12 -30.03
CA ASP A 46 26.59 -3.42 -28.60
C ASP A 46 25.43 -2.61 -28.00
N ILE A 47 25.12 -1.45 -28.58
CA ILE A 47 23.99 -0.60 -28.20
C ILE A 47 22.66 -1.27 -28.55
N GLU A 48 22.54 -1.81 -29.78
CA GLU A 48 21.30 -2.47 -30.22
C GLU A 48 20.95 -3.67 -29.33
N LYS A 49 21.96 -4.44 -28.93
CA LYS A 49 21.78 -5.56 -28.00
C LYS A 49 21.32 -5.07 -26.64
N TYR A 50 21.97 -4.06 -26.08
CA TYR A 50 21.61 -3.51 -24.77
C TYR A 50 20.20 -2.91 -24.75
N SER A 51 19.83 -2.20 -25.80
CA SER A 51 18.50 -1.59 -25.90
C SER A 51 17.39 -2.63 -26.06
N LYS A 52 17.62 -3.70 -26.83
CA LYS A 52 16.69 -4.84 -26.91
C LYS A 52 16.58 -5.58 -25.58
N GLU A 53 17.70 -5.79 -24.90
CA GLU A 53 17.73 -6.48 -23.61
C GLU A 53 17.00 -5.67 -22.52
N GLU A 54 17.15 -4.34 -22.49
CA GLU A 54 16.37 -3.43 -21.62
C GLU A 54 14.86 -3.47 -21.93
N GLU A 55 14.46 -3.47 -23.21
CA GLU A 55 13.05 -3.59 -23.59
C GLU A 55 12.45 -4.94 -23.20
N GLU A 56 13.17 -6.03 -23.46
CA GLU A 56 12.73 -7.37 -23.07
C GLU A 56 12.61 -7.50 -21.56
N LYS A 57 13.55 -6.91 -20.81
CA LYS A 57 13.50 -6.90 -19.35
C LYS A 57 12.29 -6.12 -18.83
N LYS A 58 12.01 -4.93 -19.37
CA LYS A 58 10.80 -4.15 -19.02
C LYS A 58 9.51 -4.91 -19.34
N LYS A 59 9.45 -5.60 -20.48
CA LYS A 59 8.28 -6.43 -20.84
C LYS A 59 8.16 -7.66 -19.94
N ALA A 60 9.27 -8.30 -19.58
CA ALA A 60 9.30 -9.43 -18.67
C ALA A 60 8.85 -9.03 -17.25
N ASP A 61 9.32 -7.87 -16.75
CA ASP A 61 8.93 -7.33 -15.45
C ASP A 61 7.43 -6.99 -15.41
N ALA A 62 6.91 -6.35 -16.46
CA ALA A 62 5.47 -6.05 -16.57
C ALA A 62 4.62 -7.33 -16.61
N LYS A 63 5.07 -8.35 -17.36
CA LYS A 63 4.38 -9.64 -17.46
C LYS A 63 4.45 -10.44 -16.15
N ALA A 64 5.58 -10.36 -15.43
CA ALA A 64 5.73 -11.01 -14.13
C ALA A 64 4.81 -10.39 -13.06
N VAL A 65 4.61 -9.07 -13.10
CA VAL A 65 3.64 -8.39 -12.23
C VAL A 65 2.21 -8.84 -12.56
N ASP A 66 1.84 -8.91 -13.84
CA ASP A 66 0.53 -9.38 -14.29
C ASP A 66 0.24 -10.83 -13.86
N GLU A 67 1.21 -11.75 -14.06
CA GLU A 67 1.09 -13.14 -13.60
C GLU A 67 0.99 -13.25 -12.08
N LYS A 68 1.71 -12.41 -11.34
CA LYS A 68 1.61 -12.36 -9.88
C LYS A 68 0.23 -11.89 -9.41
N ILE A 69 -0.37 -10.91 -10.10
CA ILE A 69 -1.74 -10.43 -9.82
C ILE A 69 -2.76 -11.53 -10.10
N LYS A 70 -2.65 -12.27 -11.20
CA LYS A 70 -3.54 -13.40 -11.51
C LYS A 70 -3.44 -14.52 -10.47
N THR A 71 -2.22 -14.83 -10.03
CA THR A 71 -1.99 -15.84 -8.99
C THR A 71 -2.65 -15.43 -7.67
N MET A 72 -2.49 -14.16 -7.26
CA MET A 72 -3.14 -13.59 -6.08
C MET A 72 -4.68 -13.57 -6.21
N ALA A 73 -5.22 -13.35 -7.42
CA ALA A 73 -6.65 -13.43 -7.68
C ALA A 73 -7.19 -14.85 -7.46
N ILE A 74 -6.51 -15.85 -8.02
CA ILE A 74 -6.89 -17.27 -7.88
C ILE A 74 -6.84 -17.70 -6.41
N GLU A 75 -5.80 -17.29 -5.67
CA GLU A 75 -5.66 -17.55 -4.23
C GLU A 75 -6.77 -16.91 -3.41
N ALA A 76 -7.19 -15.69 -3.78
CA ALA A 76 -8.35 -15.03 -3.19
C ALA A 76 -9.69 -15.62 -3.69
N GLY A 77 -9.70 -16.65 -4.55
CA GLY A 77 -10.92 -17.23 -5.13
C GLY A 77 -11.67 -16.24 -6.04
N ILE A 78 -10.93 -15.40 -6.76
CA ILE A 78 -11.41 -14.46 -7.77
C ILE A 78 -10.99 -14.99 -9.14
N ASP A 79 -11.95 -15.13 -10.04
CA ASP A 79 -11.66 -15.53 -11.42
C ASP A 79 -10.94 -14.39 -12.18
N PRO A 80 -9.73 -14.64 -12.72
CA PRO A 80 -8.94 -13.63 -13.42
C PRO A 80 -9.36 -13.42 -14.88
N GLU A 81 -10.22 -14.27 -15.46
CA GLU A 81 -10.54 -14.20 -16.89
C GLU A 81 -11.42 -12.99 -17.23
N GLY A 82 -11.00 -12.26 -18.26
CA GLY A 82 -11.72 -11.12 -18.80
C GLY A 82 -11.66 -9.84 -17.96
N LYS A 83 -10.94 -9.84 -16.82
CA LYS A 83 -10.78 -8.67 -15.96
C LYS A 83 -9.44 -7.99 -16.17
N LYS A 84 -9.43 -6.66 -16.05
CA LYS A 84 -8.18 -5.89 -16.13
C LYS A 84 -7.35 -6.08 -14.86
N PRO A 85 -6.00 -6.00 -14.92
CA PRO A 85 -5.15 -6.15 -13.75
C PRO A 85 -5.47 -5.17 -12.62
N GLU A 86 -5.87 -3.93 -12.95
CA GLU A 86 -6.27 -2.93 -11.97
C GLU A 86 -7.58 -3.30 -11.25
N GLU A 87 -8.48 -3.98 -11.95
CA GLU A 87 -9.78 -4.41 -11.46
C GLU A 87 -9.63 -5.63 -10.54
N LEU A 88 -8.72 -6.55 -10.88
CA LEU A 88 -8.33 -7.66 -10.02
C LEU A 88 -7.70 -7.18 -8.72
N LEU A 89 -6.82 -6.18 -8.76
CA LEU A 89 -6.21 -5.61 -7.54
C LEU A 89 -7.25 -5.03 -6.57
N ILE A 90 -8.28 -4.34 -7.10
CA ILE A 90 -9.37 -3.81 -6.27
C ILE A 90 -10.15 -4.95 -5.61
N LEU A 91 -10.55 -5.96 -6.39
CA LEU A 91 -11.33 -7.10 -5.90
C LEU A 91 -10.56 -7.97 -4.90
N ILE A 92 -9.27 -8.21 -5.15
CA ILE A 92 -8.38 -8.91 -4.22
C ILE A 92 -8.32 -8.15 -2.90
N SER A 93 -8.13 -6.81 -2.96
CA SER A 93 -8.05 -5.99 -1.75
C SER A 93 -9.37 -5.95 -0.96
N GLU A 94 -10.51 -6.00 -1.66
CA GLU A 94 -11.84 -6.00 -1.05
C GLU A 94 -12.14 -7.35 -0.39
N LYS A 95 -11.80 -8.46 -1.07
CA LYS A 95 -12.01 -9.81 -0.54
C LYS A 95 -11.05 -10.14 0.61
N MET A 96 -9.79 -9.68 0.53
CA MET A 96 -8.84 -9.77 1.65
C MET A 96 -9.30 -8.97 2.89
N LYS A 97 -10.13 -7.93 2.73
CA LYS A 97 -10.77 -7.22 3.86
C LYS A 97 -12.02 -7.94 4.39
N ALA A 98 -12.76 -8.64 3.53
CA ALA A 98 -14.00 -9.34 3.88
C ALA A 98 -13.78 -10.68 4.60
N ASP A 99 -12.69 -11.41 4.28
CA ASP A 99 -12.44 -12.77 4.79
C ASP A 99 -11.74 -12.83 6.17
N GLY A 100 -11.55 -11.71 6.88
CA GLY A 100 -11.21 -11.71 8.30
C GLY A 100 -9.82 -12.28 8.67
N GLY A 101 -8.80 -12.08 7.84
CA GLY A 101 -7.40 -12.43 8.16
C GLY A 101 -6.58 -11.21 8.60
N VAL A 102 -6.49 -10.99 9.91
CA VAL A 102 -5.58 -10.08 10.65
C VAL A 102 -4.49 -9.36 9.84
N VAL A 103 -4.70 -8.06 9.58
CA VAL A 103 -3.64 -7.05 9.72
C VAL A 103 -4.00 -6.13 10.87
N GLN A 104 -3.29 -6.36 11.95
CA GLN A 104 -3.18 -5.46 13.08
C GLN A 104 -2.44 -4.21 12.57
N ALA A 105 -3.19 -3.16 12.24
CA ALA A 105 -2.65 -1.81 12.04
C ALA A 105 -3.73 -0.79 12.37
N ALA A 106 -3.76 -0.43 13.66
CA ALA A 106 -4.23 0.84 14.22
C ALA A 106 -5.47 1.46 13.57
N GLU A 107 -6.64 1.09 14.09
CA GLU A 107 -7.83 1.94 13.99
C GLU A 107 -7.61 3.22 14.82
N PRO A 108 -7.99 4.41 14.32
CA PRO A 108 -8.11 5.60 15.15
C PRO A 108 -9.40 5.46 15.98
N GLU A 109 -9.26 5.29 17.30
CA GLU A 109 -10.40 5.44 18.22
C GLU A 109 -10.80 6.91 18.29
N GLU A 110 -11.85 7.28 17.56
CA GLU A 110 -12.76 8.36 17.98
C GLU A 110 -14.19 7.81 17.97
N GLU A 111 -14.74 7.63 19.17
CA GLU A 111 -16.05 8.19 19.59
C GLU A 111 -16.60 7.35 20.76
N LYS A 112 -16.16 7.67 21.99
CA LYS A 112 -16.84 7.20 23.21
C LYS A 112 -17.61 8.35 23.84
N VAL A 113 -18.75 8.68 23.22
CA VAL A 113 -19.77 9.55 23.81
C VAL A 113 -20.41 8.81 24.98
N MET A 114 -20.06 9.25 26.18
CA MET A 114 -20.96 9.55 27.30
C MET A 114 -22.25 8.71 27.39
N THR A 115 -22.25 7.68 28.25
CA THR A 115 -23.48 7.24 28.94
C THR A 115 -23.10 6.76 30.34
N VAL A 116 -23.09 7.69 31.30
CA VAL A 116 -23.15 7.35 32.72
C VAL A 116 -24.15 8.29 33.36
N GLN A 117 -25.38 7.84 33.49
CA GLN A 117 -26.34 8.42 34.42
C GLN A 117 -27.36 7.36 34.83
N ARG A 118 -27.38 7.15 36.16
CA ARG A 118 -28.56 6.87 36.99
C ARG A 118 -29.17 5.48 36.82
N LEU A 119 -29.57 4.77 37.85
CA LEU A 119 -29.58 4.87 39.31
C LEU A 119 -30.18 3.52 39.72
N SER A 120 -29.85 2.97 40.88
CA SER A 120 -30.84 2.39 41.81
C SER A 120 -30.11 1.64 42.92
N SER A 121 -29.83 2.37 44.00
CA SER A 121 -30.29 2.14 45.38
C SER A 121 -30.40 0.73 45.99
N GLU A 122 -29.97 -0.36 45.35
CA GLU A 122 -30.06 -1.72 45.90
C GLU A 122 -28.76 -2.20 46.57
N GLU A 123 -27.59 -1.65 46.22
CA GLU A 123 -26.31 -2.06 46.85
C GLU A 123 -25.97 -1.31 48.15
N LEU A 124 -26.55 -0.14 48.41
CA LEU A 124 -26.26 0.64 49.63
C LEU A 124 -27.03 0.17 50.88
N ALA A 125 -28.06 -0.67 50.73
CA ALA A 125 -28.85 -1.20 51.85
C ALA A 125 -28.33 -2.54 52.39
N ALA A 126 -27.59 -3.31 51.59
CA ALA A 126 -27.09 -4.64 51.98
C ALA A 126 -25.86 -4.60 52.90
N MET A 127 -25.21 -3.45 53.07
CA MET A 127 -24.01 -3.30 53.91
C MET A 127 -24.27 -2.86 55.36
N SER A 128 -25.55 -2.64 55.76
CA SER A 128 -25.88 -2.17 57.13
C SER A 128 -26.59 -3.20 58.03
N ALA A 129 -26.75 -4.45 57.59
CA ALA A 129 -27.46 -5.46 58.38
C ALA A 129 -26.86 -6.87 58.24
N ASN A 130 -25.65 -7.08 58.76
CA ASN A 130 -25.25 -8.39 59.27
C ASN A 130 -24.19 -8.22 60.37
N GLU A 131 -24.45 -8.84 61.52
CA GLU A 131 -23.56 -9.06 62.67
C GLU A 131 -23.38 -7.92 63.70
N GLU A 132 -24.52 -7.35 64.13
CA GLU A 132 -24.84 -7.47 65.55
C GLU A 132 -25.35 -8.91 65.75
N THR A 133 -24.85 -9.64 66.75
CA THR A 133 -25.08 -11.07 67.10
C THR A 133 -24.23 -12.15 66.40
N ALA A 134 -23.02 -12.39 66.93
CA ALA A 134 -22.55 -13.71 67.39
C ALA A 134 -21.21 -13.58 68.12
#